data_AF-A0AAV3UFJ5-F1
#
_entry.id   AF-A0AAV3UFJ5-F1
#
_cell.length_a   1.000
_cell.length_b   1.000
_cell.length_c   1.000
_cell.angle_alpha   90.00
_cell.angle_beta   90.00
_cell.angle_gamma   90.00
#
_symmetry.space_group_name_H-M   'P 1'
#
loop_
_entity.id
_entity.type
_entity.pdbx_description
1 polymer ?
#
loop_
_entity_poly.entity_id
_entity_poly.type
_entity_poly.pdbx_seq_one_letter_code
_entity_poly.pdbx_strand_id
1 'polypeptide(L)'
;MTRAFPVVLAVFLALTAPTAAFETGSATSMQTEADTDSVVTPPGVNNTTAQLSLGTPDRTGTDAPSTSLGAALEMNRNEVETQSRIYELDEKLSNTNNDQERHYELRQYRFEIGSRLSSLKYTEQEIRTKFNDGEISSEEYLRRLAVLHAKSENVERSIQYMEARGQDVPQFTPRAWTLKAELIPLKGAIRESAINQYTGQTESRTIYVATTDTGVVLSSISGNQYVREAYLSENRNINGTNQLLAQEAQNITETQYPWAKENNNGEISTNSRFGTGIFVTTLPHEQGVVKAVLDGKTEKIFRETQYGYLTGDSHIPYGEVVQNNTTDHQLTVNRTYPGGPLRINVTDGNGNAVDSRITIGDREIGKTGSDGVLWTIAPRRTSTVSSTHGTTTLNVTVTPYGLSQSNQSEETPQSFDAPES
;
A
#
# COMPACT_ATOMS: atom_id res chain seq x y z
N MET A 1 47.38 0.64 43.90
CA MET A 1 47.34 0.15 45.29
C MET A 1 46.95 1.31 46.20
N THR A 2 45.93 1.08 47.06
CA THR A 2 45.61 1.78 48.33
C THR A 2 45.16 3.26 48.23
N ARG A 3 43.83 3.54 48.23
CA ARG A 3 42.94 3.95 49.37
C ARG A 3 43.30 5.34 49.97
N ALA A 4 42.41 6.26 50.36
CA ALA A 4 41.06 6.16 50.93
C ALA A 4 40.31 7.52 50.82
N PHE A 5 38.99 7.47 50.96
CA PHE A 5 38.08 8.60 51.22
C PHE A 5 38.28 9.22 52.62
N PRO A 6 37.76 10.44 52.85
CA PRO A 6 36.79 10.58 53.93
C PRO A 6 35.52 11.36 53.56
N VAL A 7 34.44 10.92 54.19
CA VAL A 7 33.10 11.50 54.26
C VAL A 7 33.09 12.66 55.27
N VAL A 8 32.41 13.76 54.98
CA VAL A 8 31.78 14.62 56.01
C VAL A 8 30.40 15.04 55.55
N LEU A 9 29.43 14.62 56.37
CA LEU A 9 28.01 14.92 56.37
C LEU A 9 27.77 16.20 57.19
N ALA A 10 26.99 17.15 56.70
CA ALA A 10 26.42 18.21 57.55
C ALA A 10 24.99 18.57 57.07
N VAL A 11 24.05 18.23 57.94
CA VAL A 11 22.60 18.43 57.87
C VAL A 11 22.28 19.85 58.37
N PHE A 12 21.41 20.58 57.68
CA PHE A 12 20.62 21.66 58.29
C PHE A 12 19.18 21.62 57.80
N LEU A 13 18.28 21.45 58.76
CA LEU A 13 16.83 21.31 58.64
C LEU A 13 16.20 22.46 59.42
N ALA A 14 15.33 23.26 58.79
CA ALA A 14 14.31 24.10 59.46
C ALA A 14 13.26 24.49 58.38
N LEU A 15 12.15 23.75 58.21
CA LEU A 15 10.87 23.84 58.94
C LEU A 15 10.17 25.21 58.84
N THR A 16 9.28 25.35 57.86
CA THR A 16 7.93 25.93 58.04
C THR A 16 6.92 25.26 57.08
N ALA A 17 5.97 24.54 57.67
CA ALA A 17 4.65 24.21 57.14
C ALA A 17 3.69 24.39 58.34
N PRO A 18 2.38 24.70 58.18
CA PRO A 18 1.40 23.80 57.54
C PRO A 18 0.37 24.61 56.70
N THR A 19 -0.62 24.13 55.95
CA THR A 19 -1.64 23.05 56.01
C THR A 19 -2.47 23.33 54.72
N ALA A 20 -2.91 22.43 53.84
CA ALA A 20 -3.78 21.25 53.92
C ALA A 20 -3.98 20.78 52.44
N ALA A 21 -4.43 19.60 52.02
CA ALA A 21 -4.62 18.24 52.54
C ALA A 21 -4.99 17.38 51.30
N PHE A 22 -4.85 16.05 51.43
CA PHE A 22 -5.16 14.94 50.48
C PHE A 22 -4.06 14.63 49.45
N GLU A 23 -3.16 13.63 49.63
CA GLU A 23 -3.32 12.16 49.75
C GLU A 23 -4.25 11.59 48.66
N THR A 24 -3.93 10.60 47.82
CA THR A 24 -2.81 9.64 47.68
C THR A 24 -2.89 9.08 46.25
N GLY A 25 -1.76 8.68 45.66
CA GLY A 25 -1.78 7.85 44.45
C GLY A 25 -0.55 8.02 43.59
N SER A 26 0.53 7.31 43.93
CA SER A 26 1.63 7.04 43.01
C SER A 26 1.09 6.38 41.75
N ALA A 27 0.98 7.13 40.65
CA ALA A 27 0.87 6.56 39.32
C ALA A 27 2.27 6.61 38.71
N THR A 28 3.00 5.51 38.87
CA THR A 28 3.98 5.07 37.90
C THR A 28 3.38 5.33 36.53
N SER A 29 3.90 6.28 35.78
CA SER A 29 3.56 6.44 34.38
C SER A 29 4.08 5.19 33.69
N MET A 30 3.23 4.17 33.61
CA MET A 30 3.39 3.07 32.69
C MET A 30 3.57 3.72 31.33
N GLN A 31 4.80 3.72 30.82
CA GLN A 31 5.01 3.68 29.39
C GLN A 31 4.22 2.46 28.92
N THR A 32 3.03 2.71 28.39
CA THR A 32 2.38 1.76 27.50
C THR A 32 3.33 1.65 26.32
N GLU A 33 4.18 0.62 26.33
CA GLU A 33 4.72 0.06 25.11
C GLU A 33 3.52 -0.14 24.19
N ALA A 34 3.44 0.69 23.16
CA ALA A 34 2.47 0.52 22.11
C ALA A 34 2.88 -0.75 21.35
N ASP A 35 2.45 -1.89 21.88
CA ASP A 35 2.32 -3.13 21.12
C ASP A 35 1.26 -2.89 20.05
N THR A 36 1.68 -2.17 19.01
CA THR A 36 0.86 -1.86 17.85
C THR A 36 1.13 -2.96 16.85
N ASP A 37 0.46 -4.08 17.06
CA ASP A 37 0.30 -5.04 15.99
C ASP A 37 -0.23 -4.28 14.77
N SER A 38 0.57 -4.24 13.70
CA SER A 38 0.27 -3.41 12.53
C SER A 38 -0.89 -3.98 11.74
N VAL A 39 -1.35 -5.20 12.04
CA VAL A 39 -2.48 -5.86 11.40
C VAL A 39 -3.73 -5.66 12.24
N VAL A 40 -4.78 -5.06 11.65
CA VAL A 40 -6.02 -4.71 12.35
C VAL A 40 -7.25 -5.09 11.55
N THR A 41 -8.34 -5.43 12.24
CA THR A 41 -9.65 -5.62 11.58
C THR A 41 -10.14 -4.26 11.07
N PRO A 42 -10.51 -4.14 9.79
CA PRO A 42 -11.02 -2.89 9.25
C PRO A 42 -12.34 -2.48 9.94
N PRO A 43 -12.56 -1.17 10.20
CA PRO A 43 -13.73 -0.72 10.95
C PRO A 43 -15.03 -0.88 10.15
N GLY A 44 -16.11 -1.20 10.85
CA GLY A 44 -17.47 -1.23 10.30
C GLY A 44 -17.77 -2.37 9.33
N VAL A 45 -16.87 -3.35 9.21
CA VAL A 45 -17.08 -4.56 8.42
C VAL A 45 -16.70 -5.77 9.29
N ASN A 46 -17.69 -6.61 9.60
CA ASN A 46 -17.47 -7.88 10.30
C ASN A 46 -17.21 -9.00 9.28
N ASN A 47 -16.70 -10.16 9.72
CA ASN A 47 -16.49 -11.36 8.89
C ASN A 47 -15.56 -11.13 7.69
N THR A 48 -14.54 -10.30 7.87
CA THR A 48 -13.50 -10.01 6.88
C THR A 48 -12.13 -10.23 7.49
N THR A 49 -11.14 -10.51 6.64
CA THR A 49 -9.74 -10.60 7.09
C THR A 49 -9.25 -9.25 7.65
N ALA A 50 -8.38 -9.32 8.65
CA ALA A 50 -7.60 -8.19 9.13
C ALA A 50 -6.65 -7.68 8.02
N GLN A 51 -6.17 -6.45 8.17
CA GLN A 51 -5.40 -5.71 7.17
C GLN A 51 -4.19 -5.04 7.80
N LEU A 52 -3.08 -5.01 7.07
CA LEU A 52 -1.92 -4.20 7.45
C LEU A 52 -2.28 -2.70 7.42
N SER A 53 -2.23 -2.05 8.57
CA SER A 53 -2.63 -0.67 8.84
C SER A 53 -1.46 0.29 8.82
N LEU A 54 -1.69 1.51 8.33
CA LEU A 54 -0.75 2.63 8.47
C LEU A 54 -0.96 3.39 9.79
N GLY A 55 -1.90 2.97 10.64
CA GLY A 55 -2.42 3.83 11.69
C GLY A 55 -3.18 5.01 11.09
N THR A 56 -2.87 6.24 11.53
CA THR A 56 -3.42 7.47 10.95
C THR A 56 -2.54 7.92 9.78
N PRO A 57 -3.06 7.97 8.54
CA PRO A 57 -2.28 8.49 7.41
C PRO A 57 -1.99 9.98 7.53
N ASP A 58 -0.79 10.39 7.14
CA ASP A 58 -0.38 11.80 7.01
C ASP A 58 -1.15 12.46 5.87
N ARG A 59 -1.34 11.72 4.77
CA ARG A 59 -2.15 12.16 3.64
C ARG A 59 -2.89 11.03 2.98
N THR A 60 -4.05 11.37 2.41
CA THR A 60 -4.82 10.46 1.57
C THR A 60 -5.35 11.17 0.34
N GLY A 61 -5.73 10.41 -0.67
CA GLY A 61 -6.47 10.94 -1.81
C GLY A 61 -7.02 9.84 -2.70
N THR A 62 -7.74 10.26 -3.73
CA THR A 62 -8.30 9.37 -4.74
C THR A 62 -8.09 9.99 -6.10
N ASP A 63 -7.62 9.20 -7.05
CA ASP A 63 -7.61 9.60 -8.45
C ASP A 63 -7.81 8.39 -9.36
N ALA A 64 -8.25 8.63 -10.60
CA ALA A 64 -8.41 7.60 -11.62
C ALA A 64 -7.47 7.92 -12.78
N PRO A 65 -6.37 7.16 -12.95
CA PRO A 65 -5.41 7.36 -14.01
C PRO A 65 -6.08 7.43 -15.39
N SER A 66 -5.78 8.48 -16.14
CA SER A 66 -6.21 8.62 -17.54
C SER A 66 -5.02 8.44 -18.47
N THR A 67 -5.27 8.19 -19.76
CA THR A 67 -4.20 7.99 -20.73
C THR A 67 -3.25 9.20 -20.77
N SER A 68 -1.95 8.95 -20.68
CA SER A 68 -0.91 9.99 -20.62
C SER A 68 0.24 9.64 -21.56
N LEU A 69 0.36 10.41 -22.64
CA LEU A 69 1.47 10.27 -23.59
C LEU A 69 2.82 10.51 -22.91
N GLY A 70 2.91 11.47 -21.99
CA GLY A 70 4.14 11.78 -21.26
C GLY A 70 4.60 10.59 -20.40
N ALA A 71 3.69 9.99 -19.64
CA ALA A 71 4.01 8.80 -18.84
C ALA A 71 4.41 7.61 -19.73
N ALA A 72 3.68 7.35 -20.82
CA ALA A 72 3.99 6.28 -21.75
C ALA A 72 5.37 6.45 -22.42
N LEU A 73 5.70 7.66 -22.88
CA LEU A 73 7.01 7.96 -23.46
C LEU A 73 8.15 7.80 -22.44
N GLU A 74 7.94 8.23 -21.19
CA GLU A 74 8.93 8.04 -20.13
C GLU A 74 9.16 6.54 -19.89
N MET A 75 8.11 5.73 -19.76
CA MET A 75 8.22 4.27 -19.56
C MET A 75 8.96 3.59 -20.72
N ASN A 76 8.58 3.90 -21.97
CA ASN A 76 9.22 3.36 -23.17
C ASN A 76 10.70 3.76 -23.26
N ARG A 77 11.04 5.02 -22.94
CA ARG A 77 12.44 5.46 -22.91
C ARG A 77 13.26 4.63 -21.92
N ASN A 78 12.73 4.40 -20.72
CA ASN A 78 13.43 3.60 -19.70
C ASN A 78 13.62 2.13 -20.13
N GLU A 79 12.67 1.59 -20.89
CA GLU A 79 12.79 0.26 -21.48
C GLU A 79 13.92 0.20 -22.52
N VAL A 80 13.97 1.16 -23.45
CA VAL A 80 15.05 1.27 -24.45
C VAL A 80 16.41 1.43 -23.79
N GLU A 81 16.52 2.31 -22.79
CA GLU A 81 17.77 2.50 -22.02
C GLU A 81 18.21 1.21 -21.32
N THR A 82 17.27 0.42 -20.80
CA THR A 82 17.57 -0.86 -20.16
C THR A 82 18.03 -1.90 -21.19
N GLN A 83 17.40 -1.93 -22.36
CA GLN A 83 17.77 -2.82 -23.45
C GLN A 83 19.17 -2.51 -23.98
N SER A 84 19.51 -1.22 -24.14
CA SER A 84 20.88 -0.79 -24.50
C SER A 84 21.92 -1.32 -23.53
N ARG A 85 21.68 -1.18 -22.21
CA ARG A 85 22.61 -1.67 -21.17
C ARG A 85 22.77 -3.19 -21.19
N ILE A 86 21.69 -3.92 -21.48
CA ILE A 86 21.74 -5.37 -21.65
C ILE A 86 22.61 -5.74 -22.85
N TYR A 87 22.46 -5.04 -23.99
CA TYR A 87 23.33 -5.25 -25.17
C TYR A 87 24.79 -4.91 -24.91
N GLU A 88 25.07 -3.80 -24.22
CA GLU A 88 26.44 -3.39 -23.86
C GLU A 88 27.12 -4.44 -22.99
N LEU A 89 26.41 -5.03 -22.02
CA LEU A 89 26.93 -6.15 -21.23
C LEU A 89 27.27 -7.35 -22.13
N ASP A 90 26.38 -7.69 -23.05
CA ASP A 90 26.56 -8.80 -23.97
C ASP A 90 27.77 -8.64 -24.88
N GLU A 91 27.94 -7.45 -25.43
CA GLU A 91 29.08 -7.10 -26.25
C GLU A 91 30.38 -7.25 -25.46
N LYS A 92 30.44 -6.68 -24.25
CA LYS A 92 31.61 -6.79 -23.36
C LYS A 92 31.95 -8.23 -23.01
N LEU A 93 30.94 -9.04 -22.67
CA LEU A 93 31.15 -10.46 -22.35
C LEU A 93 31.61 -11.26 -23.57
N SER A 94 31.10 -10.95 -24.76
CA SER A 94 31.45 -11.65 -26.00
C SER A 94 32.85 -11.29 -26.52
N ASN A 95 33.30 -10.05 -26.29
CA ASN A 95 34.63 -9.58 -26.66
C ASN A 95 35.73 -10.05 -25.69
N THR A 96 35.34 -10.63 -24.55
CA THR A 96 36.25 -11.06 -23.50
C THR A 96 36.55 -12.56 -23.59
N ASN A 97 37.84 -12.92 -23.70
CA ASN A 97 38.28 -14.30 -23.86
C ASN A 97 38.72 -15.01 -22.56
N ASN A 98 38.63 -14.35 -21.40
CA ASN A 98 39.01 -14.95 -20.11
C ASN A 98 37.93 -14.75 -19.03
N ASP A 99 37.83 -15.72 -18.12
CA ASP A 99 36.81 -15.73 -17.07
C ASP A 99 36.97 -14.63 -16.03
N GLN A 100 38.19 -14.15 -15.79
CA GLN A 100 38.46 -13.10 -14.79
C GLN A 100 37.86 -11.76 -15.21
N GLU A 101 37.98 -11.43 -16.50
CA GLU A 101 37.45 -10.21 -17.09
C GLU A 101 35.93 -10.31 -17.27
N ARG A 102 35.39 -11.47 -17.67
CA ARG A 102 33.93 -11.72 -17.66
C ARG A 102 33.35 -11.57 -16.25
N HIS A 103 34.05 -12.06 -15.24
CA HIS A 103 33.69 -11.88 -13.83
C HIS A 103 33.71 -10.40 -13.43
N TYR A 104 34.72 -9.65 -13.88
CA TYR A 104 34.81 -8.21 -13.62
C TYR A 104 33.63 -7.46 -14.23
N GLU A 105 33.29 -7.71 -15.49
CA GLU A 105 32.17 -7.04 -16.18
C GLU A 105 30.82 -7.33 -15.49
N LEU A 106 30.55 -8.60 -15.15
CA LEU A 106 29.33 -8.96 -14.41
C LEU A 106 29.29 -8.33 -13.01
N ARG A 107 30.43 -8.17 -12.35
CA ARG A 107 30.52 -7.49 -11.06
C ARG A 107 30.18 -6.00 -11.19
N GLN A 108 30.67 -5.33 -12.22
CA GLN A 108 30.34 -3.93 -12.51
C GLN A 108 28.85 -3.78 -12.81
N TYR A 109 28.30 -4.64 -13.67
CA TYR A 109 26.88 -4.63 -13.99
C TYR A 109 25.99 -4.84 -12.75
N ARG A 110 26.38 -5.75 -11.84
CA ARG A 110 25.72 -5.92 -10.54
C ARG A 110 25.74 -4.64 -9.69
N PHE A 111 26.86 -3.92 -9.68
CA PHE A 111 27.00 -2.66 -8.94
C PHE A 111 26.10 -1.56 -9.54
N GLU A 112 26.00 -1.48 -10.87
CA GLU A 112 25.08 -0.57 -11.55
C GLU A 112 23.61 -0.87 -11.22
N ILE A 113 23.21 -2.15 -11.23
CA ILE A 113 21.87 -2.58 -10.80
C ILE A 113 21.60 -2.11 -9.36
N GLY A 114 22.53 -2.33 -8.44
CA GLY A 114 22.41 -1.89 -7.05
C GLY A 114 22.30 -0.37 -6.89
N SER A 115 23.01 0.39 -7.72
CA SER A 115 22.94 1.85 -7.74
C SER A 115 21.59 2.36 -8.24
N ARG A 116 21.07 1.77 -9.33
CA ARG A 116 19.74 2.08 -9.87
C ARG A 116 18.66 1.79 -8.84
N LEU A 117 18.73 0.65 -8.18
CA LEU A 117 17.80 0.24 -7.15
C LEU A 117 17.76 1.21 -5.95
N SER A 118 18.94 1.63 -5.47
CA SER A 118 19.05 2.67 -4.43
C SER A 118 18.43 3.98 -4.88
N SER A 119 18.66 4.40 -6.13
CA SER A 119 18.05 5.60 -6.70
C SER A 119 16.53 5.49 -6.76
N LEU A 120 15.96 4.35 -7.18
CA LEU A 120 14.51 4.16 -7.21
C LEU A 120 13.89 4.25 -5.82
N LYS A 121 14.52 3.65 -4.80
CA LYS A 121 14.05 3.74 -3.41
C LYS A 121 14.12 5.16 -2.86
N TYR A 122 15.19 5.90 -3.17
CA TYR A 122 15.30 7.30 -2.78
C TYR A 122 14.21 8.15 -3.45
N THR A 123 13.98 7.95 -4.74
CA THR A 123 12.90 8.63 -5.47
C THR A 123 11.53 8.28 -4.88
N GLU A 124 11.27 7.03 -4.52
CA GLU A 124 10.02 6.62 -3.86
C GLU A 124 9.76 7.40 -2.57
N GLN A 125 10.78 7.50 -1.71
CA GLN A 125 10.70 8.27 -0.48
C GLN A 125 10.48 9.76 -0.75
N GLU A 126 11.22 10.34 -1.70
CA GLU A 126 11.08 11.74 -2.08
C GLU A 126 9.66 12.07 -2.56
N ILE A 127 9.10 11.26 -3.46
CA ILE A 127 7.74 11.51 -3.98
C ILE A 127 6.68 11.29 -2.91
N ARG A 128 6.90 10.37 -1.95
CA ARG A 128 6.00 10.17 -0.82
C ARG A 128 6.02 11.37 0.12
N THR A 129 7.20 11.89 0.46
CA THR A 129 7.34 13.12 1.25
C THR A 129 6.64 14.30 0.56
N LYS A 130 6.90 14.53 -0.73
CA LYS A 130 6.22 15.59 -1.50
C LYS A 130 4.70 15.42 -1.54
N PHE A 131 4.22 14.18 -1.61
CA PHE A 131 2.79 13.91 -1.52
C PHE A 131 2.29 14.27 -0.14
N ASN A 132 2.88 13.75 0.94
CA ASN A 132 2.51 14.06 2.34
C ASN A 132 2.43 15.58 2.57
N ASP A 133 3.46 16.31 2.14
CA ASP A 133 3.57 17.78 2.27
C ASP A 133 2.60 18.56 1.38
N GLY A 134 1.98 17.90 0.39
CA GLY A 134 1.02 18.51 -0.52
C GLY A 134 1.62 19.27 -1.69
N GLU A 135 2.92 19.12 -1.93
CA GLU A 135 3.59 19.68 -3.09
C GLU A 135 3.12 19.03 -4.40
N ILE A 136 2.64 17.78 -4.35
CA ILE A 136 2.09 17.06 -5.50
C ILE A 136 0.69 16.50 -5.22
N SER A 137 -0.15 16.47 -6.26
CA SER A 137 -1.50 15.91 -6.20
C SER A 137 -1.49 14.37 -6.16
N SER A 138 -2.64 13.76 -5.86
CA SER A 138 -2.81 12.30 -5.95
C SER A 138 -2.58 11.77 -7.36
N GLU A 139 -3.01 12.51 -8.39
CA GLU A 139 -2.76 12.18 -9.80
C GLU A 139 -1.25 12.10 -10.07
N GLU A 140 -0.50 13.15 -9.71
CA GLU A 140 0.94 13.20 -9.93
C GLU A 140 1.68 12.13 -9.12
N TYR A 141 1.26 11.87 -7.88
CA TYR A 141 1.84 10.80 -7.05
C TYR A 141 1.61 9.42 -7.67
N LEU A 142 0.38 9.09 -8.09
CA LEU A 142 0.07 7.81 -8.75
C LEU A 142 0.81 7.66 -10.09
N ARG A 143 0.92 8.73 -10.88
CA ARG A 143 1.72 8.74 -12.11
C ARG A 143 3.17 8.41 -11.84
N ARG A 144 3.78 9.03 -10.83
CA ARG A 144 5.17 8.75 -10.43
C ARG A 144 5.34 7.34 -9.88
N LEU A 145 4.39 6.80 -9.12
CA LEU A 145 4.43 5.41 -8.67
C LEU A 145 4.33 4.42 -9.83
N ALA A 146 3.50 4.68 -10.84
CA ALA A 146 3.40 3.85 -12.04
C ALA A 146 4.72 3.85 -12.83
N VAL A 147 5.32 5.02 -13.04
CA VAL A 147 6.64 5.15 -13.68
C VAL A 147 7.72 4.41 -12.88
N LEU A 148 7.69 4.52 -11.56
CA LEU A 148 8.64 3.85 -10.67
C LEU A 148 8.50 2.32 -10.74
N HIS A 149 7.27 1.81 -10.81
CA HIS A 149 7.00 0.40 -11.06
C HIS A 149 7.56 -0.04 -12.42
N ALA A 150 7.31 0.71 -13.50
CA ALA A 150 7.87 0.36 -14.81
C ALA A 150 9.41 0.33 -14.80
N LYS A 151 10.05 1.28 -14.10
CA LYS A 151 11.50 1.29 -13.90
C LYS A 151 11.99 0.11 -13.06
N SER A 152 11.23 -0.34 -12.07
CA SER A 152 11.58 -1.48 -11.23
C SER A 152 11.45 -2.82 -11.97
N GLU A 153 10.47 -2.97 -12.88
CA GLU A 153 10.38 -4.08 -13.84
C GLU A 153 11.60 -4.14 -14.76
N ASN A 154 12.04 -2.98 -15.27
CA ASN A 154 13.26 -2.89 -16.07
C ASN A 154 14.51 -3.32 -15.28
N VAL A 155 14.61 -2.94 -13.99
CA VAL A 155 15.70 -3.40 -13.11
C VAL A 155 15.62 -4.91 -12.86
N GLU A 156 14.42 -5.46 -12.68
CA GLU A 156 14.26 -6.90 -12.54
C GLU A 156 14.74 -7.66 -13.78
N ARG A 157 14.43 -7.18 -14.98
CA ARG A 157 14.95 -7.73 -16.23
C ARG A 157 16.48 -7.71 -16.28
N SER A 158 17.12 -6.61 -15.87
CA SER A 158 18.59 -6.57 -15.73
C SER A 158 19.12 -7.61 -14.73
N ILE A 159 18.45 -7.83 -13.60
CA ILE A 159 18.85 -8.85 -12.61
C ILE A 159 18.75 -10.26 -13.22
N GLN A 160 17.63 -10.59 -13.85
CA GLN A 160 17.42 -11.89 -14.49
C GLN A 160 18.45 -12.14 -15.59
N TYR A 161 18.77 -11.11 -16.38
CA TYR A 161 19.77 -11.19 -17.43
C TYR A 161 21.19 -11.47 -16.89
N MET A 162 21.60 -10.71 -15.89
CA MET A 162 22.88 -10.91 -15.20
C MET A 162 22.96 -12.30 -14.55
N GLU A 163 21.87 -12.76 -13.93
CA GLU A 163 21.76 -14.08 -13.32
C GLU A 163 22.00 -15.18 -14.36
N ALA A 164 21.36 -15.09 -15.53
CA ALA A 164 21.56 -16.03 -16.63
C ALA A 164 23.00 -16.01 -17.16
N ARG A 165 23.55 -14.84 -17.49
CA ARG A 165 24.92 -14.72 -18.01
C ARG A 165 26.01 -15.09 -17.01
N GLY A 166 25.69 -15.00 -15.72
CA GLY A 166 26.58 -15.35 -14.63
C GLY A 166 26.71 -16.84 -14.35
N GLN A 167 25.82 -17.69 -14.88
CA GLN A 167 25.86 -19.15 -14.64
C GLN A 167 27.15 -19.79 -15.16
N ASP A 168 27.66 -19.29 -16.28
CA ASP A 168 28.84 -19.84 -16.96
C ASP A 168 30.15 -19.17 -16.53
N VAL A 169 30.14 -18.27 -15.54
CA VAL A 169 31.33 -17.52 -15.11
C VAL A 169 31.80 -17.98 -13.74
N PRO A 170 33.00 -18.61 -13.64
CA PRO A 170 33.54 -19.10 -12.38
C PRO A 170 33.54 -18.07 -11.25
N GLN A 171 33.13 -18.52 -10.07
CA GLN A 171 33.11 -17.75 -8.81
C GLN A 171 32.23 -16.49 -8.83
N PHE A 172 31.50 -16.20 -9.92
CA PHE A 172 30.55 -15.10 -9.92
C PHE A 172 29.32 -15.48 -9.08
N THR A 173 28.88 -14.56 -8.24
CA THR A 173 27.65 -14.74 -7.43
C THR A 173 26.69 -13.61 -7.78
N PRO A 174 25.59 -13.88 -8.52
CA PRO A 174 24.66 -12.84 -8.95
C PRO A 174 24.03 -12.06 -7.78
N ARG A 175 23.81 -12.73 -6.63
CA ARG A 175 23.01 -12.20 -5.50
C ARG A 175 21.63 -11.71 -5.96
N ALA A 176 21.05 -12.38 -6.96
CA ALA A 176 19.80 -11.97 -7.60
C ALA A 176 18.64 -11.87 -6.60
N TRP A 177 18.55 -12.78 -5.64
CA TRP A 177 17.50 -12.77 -4.62
C TRP A 177 17.58 -11.57 -3.67
N THR A 178 18.79 -11.15 -3.29
CA THR A 178 18.99 -9.92 -2.50
C THR A 178 18.54 -8.69 -3.28
N LEU A 179 18.86 -8.62 -4.57
CA LEU A 179 18.43 -7.51 -5.43
C LEU A 179 16.91 -7.51 -5.67
N LYS A 180 16.31 -8.68 -5.91
CA LYS A 180 14.86 -8.85 -6.08
C LYS A 180 14.09 -8.49 -4.79
N ALA A 181 14.64 -8.78 -3.61
CA ALA A 181 14.04 -8.39 -2.33
C ALA A 181 13.90 -6.87 -2.16
N GLU A 182 14.84 -6.09 -2.69
CA GLU A 182 14.78 -4.62 -2.62
C GLU A 182 13.78 -4.01 -3.60
N LEU A 183 13.28 -4.77 -4.59
CA LEU A 183 12.21 -4.33 -5.50
C LEU A 183 10.81 -4.41 -4.88
N ILE A 184 10.66 -5.15 -3.77
CA ILE A 184 9.38 -5.37 -3.08
C ILE A 184 8.57 -4.07 -2.84
N PRO A 185 9.15 -2.97 -2.30
CA PRO A 185 8.42 -1.71 -2.12
C PRO A 185 8.02 -1.00 -3.42
N LEU A 186 8.72 -1.29 -4.52
CA LEU A 186 8.61 -0.56 -5.78
C LEU A 186 7.60 -1.19 -6.75
N LYS A 187 7.00 -2.32 -6.37
CA LYS A 187 6.16 -3.16 -7.24
C LYS A 187 4.83 -3.49 -6.60
N GLY A 188 3.79 -3.61 -7.42
CA GLY A 188 2.43 -3.94 -7.01
C GLY A 188 1.46 -3.98 -8.19
N ALA A 189 0.47 -4.86 -8.11
CA ALA A 189 -0.63 -5.02 -9.07
C ALA A 189 -1.44 -3.73 -9.31
N ILE A 190 -1.63 -2.88 -8.29
CA ILE A 190 -2.35 -1.60 -8.47
C ILE A 190 -1.50 -0.62 -9.27
N ARG A 191 -0.18 -0.59 -9.02
CA ARG A 191 0.75 0.22 -9.80
C ARG A 191 0.88 -0.29 -11.24
N GLU A 192 0.86 -1.60 -11.44
CA GLU A 192 0.80 -2.24 -12.76
C GLU A 192 -0.50 -1.88 -13.50
N SER A 193 -1.64 -1.96 -12.82
CA SER A 193 -2.93 -1.51 -13.35
C SER A 193 -2.88 -0.03 -13.76
N ALA A 194 -2.24 0.83 -12.96
CA ALA A 194 -2.05 2.23 -13.32
C ALA A 194 -1.19 2.40 -14.60
N ILE A 195 -0.12 1.61 -14.79
CA ILE A 195 0.65 1.61 -16.06
C ILE A 195 -0.28 1.32 -17.24
N ASN A 196 -1.13 0.29 -17.14
CA ASN A 196 -2.05 -0.11 -18.20
C ASN A 196 -3.08 0.98 -18.51
N GLN A 197 -3.54 1.72 -17.50
CA GLN A 197 -4.46 2.85 -17.68
C GLN A 197 -3.78 4.06 -18.33
N TYR A 198 -2.57 4.44 -17.87
CA TYR A 198 -1.79 5.53 -18.46
C TYR A 198 -1.39 5.25 -19.92
N THR A 199 -1.18 3.99 -20.28
CA THR A 199 -0.86 3.57 -21.65
C THR A 199 -2.09 3.27 -22.50
N GLY A 200 -3.31 3.41 -21.94
CA GLY A 200 -4.57 3.21 -22.66
C GLY A 200 -4.89 1.75 -22.99
N GLN A 201 -4.25 0.79 -22.32
CA GLN A 201 -4.52 -0.64 -22.46
C GLN A 201 -5.78 -1.08 -21.70
N THR A 202 -6.15 -0.36 -20.64
CA THR A 202 -7.35 -0.63 -19.83
C THR A 202 -8.08 0.65 -19.49
N GLU A 203 -9.38 0.55 -19.23
CA GLU A 203 -10.20 1.68 -18.78
C GLU A 203 -9.72 2.24 -17.43
N SER A 204 -9.88 3.56 -17.27
CA SER A 204 -9.56 4.28 -16.04
C SER A 204 -10.38 3.75 -14.86
N ARG A 205 -9.73 3.57 -13.71
CA ARG A 205 -10.40 3.15 -12.47
C ARG A 205 -9.89 3.95 -11.29
N THR A 206 -10.79 4.24 -10.35
CA THR A 206 -10.44 4.95 -9.12
C THR A 206 -9.42 4.13 -8.31
N ILE A 207 -8.33 4.79 -7.93
CA ILE A 207 -7.31 4.31 -7.02
C ILE A 207 -7.35 5.23 -5.80
N TYR A 208 -7.49 4.63 -4.63
CA TYR A 208 -7.27 5.31 -3.37
C TYR A 208 -5.80 5.18 -2.96
N VAL A 209 -5.28 6.24 -2.36
CA VAL A 209 -3.95 6.28 -1.78
C VAL A 209 -4.02 6.83 -0.36
N ALA A 210 -3.26 6.20 0.53
CA ALA A 210 -2.95 6.71 1.85
C ALA A 210 -1.46 6.52 2.14
N THR A 211 -0.83 7.49 2.78
CA THR A 211 0.61 7.47 3.05
C THR A 211 0.89 7.95 4.47
N THR A 212 1.98 7.44 5.02
CA THR A 212 2.70 8.03 6.15
C THR A 212 4.15 8.31 5.72
N ASP A 213 4.99 8.84 6.60
CA ASP A 213 6.44 8.94 6.33
C ASP A 213 7.09 7.60 5.96
N THR A 214 6.60 6.51 6.55
CA THR A 214 7.19 5.17 6.44
C THR A 214 6.34 4.17 5.66
N GLY A 215 5.10 4.51 5.30
CA GLY A 215 4.16 3.56 4.72
C GLY A 215 3.29 4.09 3.59
N VAL A 216 2.75 3.17 2.81
CA VAL A 216 1.82 3.45 1.71
C VAL A 216 0.77 2.34 1.61
N VAL A 217 -0.48 2.74 1.44
CA VAL A 217 -1.61 1.88 1.10
C VAL A 217 -2.20 2.36 -0.22
N LEU A 218 -2.39 1.42 -1.14
CA LEU A 218 -3.16 1.63 -2.36
C LEU A 218 -4.34 0.67 -2.36
N SER A 219 -5.48 1.11 -2.88
CA SER A 219 -6.59 0.21 -3.17
C SER A 219 -7.32 0.61 -4.44
N SER A 220 -7.83 -0.39 -5.15
CA SER A 220 -8.60 -0.20 -6.38
C SER A 220 -9.48 -1.42 -6.63
N ILE A 221 -10.35 -1.31 -7.63
CA ILE A 221 -11.15 -2.43 -8.11
C ILE A 221 -10.60 -2.88 -9.45
N SER A 222 -10.41 -4.19 -9.60
CA SER A 222 -10.08 -4.81 -10.86
C SER A 222 -11.07 -5.91 -11.24
N GLY A 223 -11.97 -5.63 -12.19
CA GLY A 223 -13.06 -6.54 -12.53
C GLY A 223 -13.92 -6.83 -11.31
N ASN A 224 -14.04 -8.11 -10.93
CA ASN A 224 -14.77 -8.55 -9.74
C ASN A 224 -13.93 -8.55 -8.44
N GLN A 225 -12.75 -7.92 -8.43
CA GLN A 225 -11.86 -7.97 -7.27
C GLN A 225 -11.61 -6.59 -6.68
N TYR A 226 -11.79 -6.46 -5.38
CA TYR A 226 -11.16 -5.42 -4.58
C TYR A 226 -9.70 -5.81 -4.36
N VAL A 227 -8.76 -4.94 -4.75
CA VAL A 227 -7.33 -5.14 -4.55
C VAL A 227 -6.84 -4.09 -3.57
N ARG A 228 -6.11 -4.52 -2.54
CA ARG A 228 -5.44 -3.64 -1.57
C ARG A 228 -3.98 -4.02 -1.46
N GLU A 229 -3.11 -3.02 -1.52
CA GLU A 229 -1.68 -3.14 -1.28
C GLU A 229 -1.29 -2.28 -0.09
N ALA A 230 -0.52 -2.83 0.83
CA ALA A 230 0.07 -2.08 1.92
C ALA A 230 1.57 -2.37 2.02
N TYR A 231 2.33 -1.34 2.37
CA TYR A 231 3.77 -1.44 2.64
C TYR A 231 4.12 -0.53 3.83
N LEU A 232 4.90 -1.06 4.77
CA LEU A 232 5.42 -0.40 5.97
C LEU A 232 6.93 -0.62 6.05
N SER A 233 7.71 0.41 5.72
CA SER A 233 9.18 0.29 5.70
C SER A 233 9.80 0.10 7.09
N GLU A 234 9.18 0.64 8.13
CA GLU A 234 9.56 0.50 9.53
C GLU A 234 9.50 -0.95 10.04
N ASN A 235 8.66 -1.77 9.42
CA ASN A 235 8.52 -3.19 9.76
C ASN A 235 9.63 -4.04 9.12
N ARG A 236 10.51 -3.46 8.31
CA ARG A 236 11.62 -4.15 7.65
C ARG A 236 12.97 -3.70 8.19
N ASN A 237 13.80 -4.65 8.62
CA ASN A 237 15.19 -4.39 8.96
C ASN A 237 16.11 -4.97 7.87
N ILE A 238 16.95 -4.15 7.24
CA ILE A 238 17.86 -4.63 6.17
C ILE A 238 19.15 -5.22 6.76
N ASN A 239 19.56 -4.78 7.95
CA ASN A 239 20.86 -5.07 8.55
C ASN A 239 20.81 -6.13 9.67
N GLY A 240 19.62 -6.60 10.04
CA GLY A 240 19.45 -7.62 11.08
C GLY A 240 19.77 -9.04 10.62
N THR A 241 19.91 -9.94 11.59
CA THR A 241 20.08 -11.38 11.35
C THR A 241 18.72 -12.08 11.32
N ASN A 242 18.48 -12.90 10.29
CA ASN A 242 17.27 -13.72 10.23
C ASN A 242 17.27 -14.76 11.35
N GLN A 243 16.18 -14.83 12.10
CA GLN A 243 16.04 -15.77 13.21
C GLN A 243 15.05 -16.90 12.93
N LEU A 244 14.28 -16.80 11.85
CA LEU A 244 13.16 -17.69 11.59
C LEU A 244 13.43 -18.74 10.51
N LEU A 245 12.82 -19.90 10.68
CA LEU A 245 12.53 -20.89 9.65
C LEU A 245 11.19 -20.58 8.97
N ALA A 246 10.95 -21.20 7.80
CA ALA A 246 9.74 -20.96 7.01
C ALA A 246 8.45 -21.30 7.78
N GLN A 247 8.44 -22.40 8.55
CA GLN A 247 7.27 -22.80 9.34
C GLN A 247 6.99 -21.84 10.50
N GLU A 248 8.03 -21.29 11.13
CA GLU A 248 7.88 -20.31 12.22
C GLU A 248 7.30 -19.01 11.68
N ALA A 249 7.82 -18.53 10.53
CA ALA A 249 7.28 -17.38 9.83
C ALA A 249 5.82 -17.58 9.38
N GLN A 250 5.47 -18.79 8.95
CA GLN A 250 4.08 -19.14 8.63
C GLN A 250 3.20 -19.02 9.88
N ASN A 251 3.60 -19.61 11.00
CA ASN A 251 2.84 -19.59 12.25
C ASN A 251 2.63 -18.16 12.77
N ILE A 252 3.65 -17.30 12.69
CA ILE A 252 3.53 -15.88 13.06
C ILE A 252 2.54 -15.17 12.14
N THR A 253 2.64 -15.40 10.83
CA THR A 253 1.71 -14.82 9.86
C THR A 253 0.27 -15.28 10.15
N GLU A 254 0.04 -16.57 10.32
CA GLU A 254 -1.28 -17.12 10.63
C GLU A 254 -1.88 -16.57 11.92
N THR A 255 -1.05 -16.23 12.91
CA THR A 255 -1.49 -15.62 14.17
C THR A 255 -1.99 -14.19 13.97
N GLN A 256 -1.38 -13.43 13.04
CA GLN A 256 -1.82 -12.08 12.70
C GLN A 256 -3.06 -12.05 11.78
N TYR A 257 -3.37 -13.15 11.09
CA TYR A 257 -4.54 -13.27 10.21
C TYR A 257 -5.47 -14.43 10.63
N PRO A 258 -6.03 -14.41 11.86
CA PRO A 258 -6.80 -15.53 12.40
C PRO A 258 -8.04 -15.84 11.55
N TRP A 259 -8.76 -14.81 11.08
CA TRP A 259 -9.94 -15.00 10.22
C TRP A 259 -9.59 -15.70 8.90
N ALA A 260 -8.49 -15.30 8.26
CA ALA A 260 -8.05 -15.90 7.00
C ALA A 260 -7.63 -17.37 7.20
N LYS A 261 -6.99 -17.68 8.33
CA LYS A 261 -6.62 -19.04 8.72
C LYS A 261 -7.86 -19.92 9.01
N GLU A 262 -8.80 -19.42 9.81
CA GLU A 262 -9.97 -20.16 10.26
C GLU A 262 -10.93 -20.51 9.12
N ASN A 263 -11.02 -19.64 8.11
CA ASN A 263 -11.92 -19.76 6.95
C ASN A 263 -11.13 -19.99 5.65
N ASN A 264 -9.94 -20.58 5.75
CA ASN A 264 -9.09 -20.88 4.61
C ASN A 264 -9.73 -21.97 3.72
N ASN A 265 -9.66 -21.78 2.40
CA ASN A 265 -10.24 -22.69 1.40
C ASN A 265 -9.19 -23.41 0.54
N GLY A 266 -7.90 -23.37 0.92
CA GLY A 266 -6.81 -23.93 0.12
C GLY A 266 -5.58 -24.31 0.95
N GLU A 267 -4.44 -24.50 0.30
CA GLU A 267 -3.18 -24.74 1.01
C GLU A 267 -2.52 -23.40 1.37
N ILE A 268 -2.30 -23.18 2.67
CA ILE A 268 -1.45 -22.09 3.13
C ILE A 268 -0.01 -22.46 2.79
N SER A 269 0.68 -21.57 2.05
CA SER A 269 2.06 -21.82 1.62
C SER A 269 2.95 -20.66 2.01
N THR A 270 4.09 -20.98 2.62
CA THR A 270 5.12 -20.01 2.97
C THR A 270 6.43 -20.34 2.29
N ASN A 271 6.92 -19.38 1.49
CA ASN A 271 8.18 -19.51 0.78
C ASN A 271 9.23 -18.60 1.42
N SER A 272 10.33 -19.19 1.87
CA SER A 272 11.54 -18.42 2.22
C SER A 272 12.28 -18.02 0.96
N ARG A 273 12.58 -16.73 0.82
CA ARG A 273 13.43 -16.24 -0.27
C ARG A 273 14.90 -16.40 0.13
N PHE A 274 15.52 -17.53 -0.25
CA PHE A 274 16.97 -17.74 -0.44
C PHE A 274 17.92 -17.05 0.56
N GLY A 275 17.63 -17.13 1.86
CA GLY A 275 18.50 -16.58 2.90
C GLY A 275 18.45 -15.06 3.08
N THR A 276 17.49 -14.34 2.47
CA THR A 276 17.26 -12.91 2.76
C THR A 276 16.46 -12.69 4.05
N GLY A 277 15.97 -13.77 4.67
CA GLY A 277 15.07 -13.70 5.83
C GLY A 277 13.76 -13.03 5.50
N ILE A 278 13.27 -13.18 4.27
CA ILE A 278 11.97 -12.67 3.83
C ILE A 278 11.09 -13.88 3.51
N PHE A 279 9.91 -13.88 4.09
CA PHE A 279 8.94 -14.97 3.97
C PHE A 279 7.68 -14.44 3.32
N VAL A 280 7.25 -15.09 2.25
CA VAL A 280 5.99 -14.77 1.57
C VAL A 280 5.01 -15.88 1.90
N THR A 281 3.97 -15.54 2.66
CA THR A 281 2.88 -16.45 3.02
C THR A 281 1.66 -16.11 2.18
N THR A 282 1.11 -17.10 1.48
CA THR A 282 -0.17 -16.99 0.78
C THR A 282 -1.23 -17.69 1.59
N LEU A 283 -2.31 -16.97 1.92
CA LEU A 283 -3.47 -17.42 2.69
C LEU A 283 -4.69 -17.39 1.76
N PRO A 284 -5.03 -18.52 1.10
CA PRO A 284 -6.28 -18.65 0.37
C PRO A 284 -7.48 -18.50 1.33
N HIS A 285 -8.56 -17.89 0.85
CA HIS A 285 -9.78 -17.70 1.61
C HIS A 285 -10.99 -17.81 0.68
N GLU A 286 -12.17 -18.18 1.20
CA GLU A 286 -13.38 -18.23 0.36
C GLU A 286 -13.66 -16.87 -0.31
N GLN A 287 -13.41 -15.79 0.43
CA GLN A 287 -13.58 -14.41 -0.04
C GLN A 287 -12.44 -13.89 -0.93
N GLY A 288 -11.39 -14.67 -1.18
CA GLY A 288 -10.27 -14.27 -2.02
C GLY A 288 -8.91 -14.78 -1.55
N VAL A 289 -7.89 -13.92 -1.50
CA VAL A 289 -6.54 -14.31 -1.08
C VAL A 289 -5.78 -13.16 -0.43
N VAL A 290 -5.06 -13.48 0.66
CA VAL A 290 -4.11 -12.58 1.30
C VAL A 290 -2.69 -13.08 1.02
N LYS A 291 -1.81 -12.18 0.57
CA LYS A 291 -0.37 -12.41 0.44
C LYS A 291 0.34 -11.49 1.43
N ALA A 292 0.89 -12.07 2.49
CA ALA A 292 1.60 -11.36 3.54
C ALA A 292 3.10 -11.62 3.41
N VAL A 293 3.90 -10.56 3.55
CA VAL A 293 5.36 -10.63 3.48
C VAL A 293 5.94 -10.23 4.83
N LEU A 294 6.58 -11.20 5.48
CA LEU A 294 7.21 -11.09 6.79
C LEU A 294 8.71 -10.90 6.65
N ASP A 295 9.29 -9.99 7.43
CA ASP A 295 10.75 -9.90 7.62
C ASP A 295 11.15 -10.68 8.86
N GLY A 296 11.90 -11.77 8.70
CA GLY A 296 12.28 -12.67 9.79
C GLY A 296 13.36 -12.12 10.74
N LYS A 297 13.66 -10.82 10.66
CA LYS A 297 14.53 -10.10 11.59
C LYS A 297 13.74 -9.24 12.57
N THR A 298 12.60 -8.72 12.12
CA THR A 298 11.66 -7.94 12.92
C THR A 298 10.46 -8.77 13.37
N GLU A 299 10.20 -9.89 12.68
CA GLU A 299 9.02 -10.74 12.85
C GLU A 299 7.71 -10.02 12.51
N LYS A 300 7.79 -8.90 11.77
CA LYS A 300 6.65 -8.08 11.39
C LYS A 300 6.31 -8.24 9.90
N ILE A 301 5.03 -8.11 9.60
CA ILE A 301 4.54 -7.99 8.22
C ILE A 301 4.85 -6.57 7.74
N PHE A 302 5.64 -6.48 6.67
CA PHE A 302 6.02 -5.19 6.09
C PHE A 302 5.39 -4.95 4.72
N ARG A 303 4.79 -5.97 4.11
CA ARG A 303 3.99 -5.84 2.90
C ARG A 303 2.81 -6.79 2.91
N GLU A 304 1.68 -6.30 2.44
CA GLU A 304 0.45 -7.06 2.26
C GLU A 304 -0.11 -6.80 0.87
N THR A 305 -0.67 -7.84 0.25
CA THR A 305 -1.58 -7.67 -0.88
C THR A 305 -2.81 -8.55 -0.67
N GLN A 306 -3.99 -7.94 -0.68
CA GLN A 306 -5.26 -8.65 -0.57
C GLN A 306 -6.04 -8.54 -1.88
N TYR A 307 -6.65 -9.63 -2.29
CA TYR A 307 -7.61 -9.70 -3.39
C TYR A 307 -8.91 -10.24 -2.81
N GLY A 308 -9.98 -9.46 -2.84
CA GLY A 308 -11.29 -9.83 -2.31
C GLY A 308 -12.35 -9.86 -3.41
N TYR A 309 -13.18 -10.90 -3.49
CA TYR A 309 -14.27 -10.98 -4.46
C TYR A 309 -15.40 -10.02 -4.09
N LEU A 310 -15.96 -9.31 -5.08
CA LEU A 310 -17.04 -8.33 -4.88
C LEU A 310 -18.43 -8.92 -5.09
N THR A 311 -18.54 -9.95 -5.93
CA THR A 311 -19.78 -10.67 -6.26
C THR A 311 -19.61 -12.17 -6.13
N GLY A 312 -20.74 -12.89 -6.08
CA GLY A 312 -20.80 -14.35 -5.90
C GLY A 312 -21.00 -14.75 -4.45
N ASP A 313 -21.26 -16.03 -4.19
CA ASP A 313 -21.64 -16.52 -2.84
C ASP A 313 -20.55 -16.31 -1.78
N SER A 314 -19.29 -16.20 -2.21
CA SER A 314 -18.13 -15.95 -1.35
C SER A 314 -17.56 -14.55 -1.56
N HIS A 315 -18.41 -13.52 -1.60
CA HIS A 315 -17.95 -12.14 -1.69
C HIS A 315 -17.48 -11.59 -0.33
N ILE A 316 -16.63 -10.55 -0.34
CA ILE A 316 -16.30 -9.79 0.88
C ILE A 316 -17.56 -9.09 1.42
N PRO A 317 -17.76 -9.00 2.74
CA PRO A 317 -18.99 -8.48 3.30
C PRO A 317 -19.30 -7.06 2.84
N TYR A 318 -20.57 -6.81 2.52
CA TYR A 318 -21.04 -5.46 2.26
C TYR A 318 -21.17 -4.73 3.59
N GLY A 319 -20.65 -3.50 3.66
CA GLY A 319 -20.89 -2.68 4.83
C GLY A 319 -22.32 -2.12 4.87
N GLU A 320 -22.62 -1.36 5.91
CA GLU A 320 -23.95 -0.82 6.17
C GLU A 320 -24.48 0.02 5.01
N VAL A 321 -25.80 -0.04 4.86
CA VAL A 321 -26.54 0.65 3.82
C VAL A 321 -26.84 2.08 4.23
N VAL A 322 -26.54 3.02 3.34
CA VAL A 322 -27.17 4.34 3.31
C VAL A 322 -27.99 4.43 2.03
N GLN A 323 -29.22 4.94 2.11
CA GLN A 323 -30.13 4.93 0.97
C GLN A 323 -30.96 6.21 0.87
N ASN A 324 -31.38 6.52 -0.35
CA ASN A 324 -32.39 7.52 -0.65
C ASN A 324 -33.30 7.00 -1.76
N ASN A 325 -34.60 7.27 -1.68
CA ASN A 325 -35.59 6.73 -2.60
C ASN A 325 -36.70 7.75 -2.89
N THR A 326 -37.24 7.63 -4.09
CA THR A 326 -38.50 8.24 -4.55
C THR A 326 -39.48 7.11 -4.87
N THR A 327 -40.67 7.44 -5.36
CA THR A 327 -41.65 6.44 -5.79
C THR A 327 -41.12 5.54 -6.90
N ASP A 328 -40.31 6.07 -7.81
CA ASP A 328 -39.91 5.36 -9.04
C ASP A 328 -38.44 4.94 -9.07
N HIS A 329 -37.61 5.43 -8.15
CA HIS A 329 -36.16 5.20 -8.14
C HIS A 329 -35.62 5.06 -6.72
N GLN A 330 -34.71 4.12 -6.49
CA GLN A 330 -34.01 3.89 -5.23
C GLN A 330 -32.50 3.85 -5.48
N LEU A 331 -31.75 4.62 -4.68
CA LEU A 331 -30.30 4.62 -4.62
C LEU A 331 -29.87 4.04 -3.27
N THR A 332 -29.11 2.95 -3.30
CA THR A 332 -28.57 2.27 -2.13
C THR A 332 -27.04 2.24 -2.23
N VAL A 333 -26.35 2.64 -1.17
CA VAL A 333 -24.90 2.63 -1.07
C VAL A 333 -24.45 1.82 0.14
N ASN A 334 -23.73 0.73 -0.08
CA ASN A 334 -23.08 -0.02 1.00
C ASN A 334 -21.68 0.56 1.23
N ARG A 335 -21.52 1.25 2.36
CA ARG A 335 -20.26 1.92 2.73
C ARG A 335 -19.37 1.02 3.56
N THR A 336 -18.06 1.15 3.39
CA THR A 336 -17.06 0.49 4.25
C THR A 336 -16.19 1.55 4.92
N TYR A 337 -14.87 1.39 4.92
CA TYR A 337 -13.87 2.28 5.50
C TYR A 337 -13.14 3.07 4.39
N PRO A 338 -12.35 4.11 4.70
CA PRO A 338 -11.54 4.82 3.71
C PRO A 338 -10.67 3.87 2.87
N GLY A 339 -10.77 3.97 1.55
CA GLY A 339 -10.08 3.05 0.64
C GLY A 339 -10.72 1.67 0.50
N GLY A 340 -11.77 1.36 1.25
CA GLY A 340 -12.53 0.12 1.13
C GLY A 340 -13.49 0.11 -0.07
N PRO A 341 -14.05 -1.05 -0.41
CA PRO A 341 -15.02 -1.18 -1.49
C PRO A 341 -16.32 -0.42 -1.17
N LEU A 342 -16.87 0.27 -2.16
CA LEU A 342 -18.12 1.01 -2.11
C LEU A 342 -19.07 0.41 -3.16
N ARG A 343 -20.15 -0.22 -2.70
CA ARG A 343 -21.20 -0.76 -3.58
C ARG A 343 -22.27 0.29 -3.80
N ILE A 344 -22.59 0.60 -5.04
CA ILE A 344 -23.66 1.53 -5.40
C ILE A 344 -24.67 0.74 -6.22
N ASN A 345 -25.90 0.65 -5.74
CA ASN A 345 -27.00 -0.06 -6.39
C ASN A 345 -28.14 0.90 -6.69
N VAL A 346 -28.67 0.85 -7.91
CA VAL A 346 -29.79 1.68 -8.33
C VAL A 346 -30.88 0.81 -8.92
N THR A 347 -32.08 0.93 -8.36
CA THR A 347 -33.27 0.20 -8.82
C THR A 347 -34.46 1.12 -9.07
N ASP A 348 -35.43 0.66 -9.85
CA ASP A 348 -36.71 1.34 -10.02
C ASP A 348 -37.68 1.05 -8.85
N GLY A 349 -38.88 1.64 -8.88
CA GLY A 349 -39.93 1.42 -7.87
C GLY A 349 -40.45 -0.02 -7.77
N ASN A 350 -40.14 -0.89 -8.75
CA ASN A 350 -40.47 -2.31 -8.76
C ASN A 350 -39.28 -3.19 -8.33
N GLY A 351 -38.12 -2.59 -8.05
CA GLY A 351 -36.89 -3.30 -7.72
C GLY A 351 -36.08 -3.78 -8.93
N ASN A 352 -36.42 -3.37 -10.16
CA ASN A 352 -35.63 -3.70 -11.34
C ASN A 352 -34.35 -2.86 -11.38
N ALA A 353 -33.25 -3.43 -11.89
CA ALA A 353 -31.99 -2.73 -12.10
C ALA A 353 -32.14 -1.52 -13.04
N VAL A 354 -31.47 -0.40 -12.70
CA VAL A 354 -31.43 0.81 -13.52
C VAL A 354 -29.99 1.17 -13.85
N ASP A 355 -29.72 1.40 -15.15
CA ASP A 355 -28.44 1.95 -15.62
C ASP A 355 -28.42 3.48 -15.41
N SER A 356 -27.70 3.91 -14.38
CA SER A 356 -27.58 5.30 -13.95
C SER A 356 -26.15 5.78 -14.01
N ARG A 357 -25.97 7.06 -14.37
CA ARG A 357 -24.68 7.75 -14.20
C ARG A 357 -24.46 8.04 -12.73
N ILE A 358 -23.28 7.68 -12.22
CA ILE A 358 -22.89 7.85 -10.83
C ILE A 358 -21.79 8.90 -10.69
N THR A 359 -21.98 9.83 -9.76
CA THR A 359 -20.94 10.77 -9.31
C THR A 359 -20.68 10.62 -7.81
N ILE A 360 -19.46 10.95 -7.38
CA ILE A 360 -19.09 11.08 -5.96
C ILE A 360 -18.46 12.46 -5.78
N GLY A 361 -19.15 13.34 -5.06
CA GLY A 361 -18.87 14.77 -5.12
C GLY A 361 -18.99 15.27 -6.56
N ASP A 362 -17.97 15.98 -7.03
CA ASP A 362 -17.93 16.55 -8.38
C ASP A 362 -17.36 15.59 -9.43
N ARG A 363 -16.92 14.39 -9.04
CA ARG A 363 -16.27 13.43 -9.94
C ARG A 363 -17.26 12.41 -10.46
N GLU A 364 -17.34 12.28 -11.78
CA GLU A 364 -18.01 11.14 -12.42
C GLU A 364 -17.18 9.87 -12.24
N ILE A 365 -17.83 8.81 -11.75
CA ILE A 365 -17.20 7.52 -11.51
C ILE A 365 -17.50 6.54 -12.64
N GLY A 366 -18.71 6.60 -13.21
CA GLY A 366 -19.12 5.70 -14.27
C GLY A 366 -20.62 5.45 -14.24
N LYS A 367 -21.02 4.25 -14.68
CA LYS A 367 -22.42 3.82 -14.76
C LYS A 367 -22.65 2.50 -14.06
N THR A 368 -23.86 2.29 -13.54
CA THR A 368 -24.27 1.03 -12.91
C THR A 368 -24.50 -0.11 -13.88
N GLY A 369 -24.75 0.15 -15.17
CA GLY A 369 -24.94 -0.90 -16.15
C GLY A 369 -26.23 -1.71 -15.97
N SER A 370 -26.29 -2.87 -16.60
CA SER A 370 -27.52 -3.67 -16.74
C SER A 370 -27.98 -4.38 -15.46
N ASP A 371 -27.08 -4.62 -14.51
CA ASP A 371 -27.38 -5.21 -13.21
C ASP A 371 -27.69 -4.16 -12.14
N GLY A 372 -27.58 -2.88 -12.48
CA GLY A 372 -27.87 -1.77 -11.57
C GLY A 372 -26.80 -1.55 -10.52
N VAL A 373 -25.61 -2.18 -10.65
CA VAL A 373 -24.56 -2.13 -9.63
C VAL A 373 -23.26 -1.53 -10.17
N LEU A 374 -22.76 -0.50 -9.47
CA LEU A 374 -21.41 0.02 -9.67
C LEU A 374 -20.57 -0.24 -8.42
N TRP A 375 -19.40 -0.84 -8.62
CA TRP A 375 -18.37 -0.94 -7.60
C TRP A 375 -17.30 0.13 -7.80
N THR A 376 -16.98 0.84 -6.72
CA THR A 376 -15.88 1.81 -6.68
C THR A 376 -15.21 1.82 -5.31
N ILE A 377 -14.26 2.72 -5.07
CA ILE A 377 -13.56 2.85 -3.79
C ILE A 377 -14.11 4.01 -2.98
N ALA A 378 -14.28 3.79 -1.68
CA ALA A 378 -14.71 4.81 -0.74
C ALA A 378 -13.60 5.87 -0.54
N PRO A 379 -13.87 7.17 -0.73
CA PRO A 379 -12.93 8.23 -0.37
C PRO A 379 -12.76 8.30 1.16
N ARG A 380 -11.75 9.03 1.67
CA ARG A 380 -11.58 9.25 3.12
C ARG A 380 -12.55 10.29 3.70
N ARG A 381 -13.23 11.08 2.89
CA ARG A 381 -14.12 12.15 3.36
C ARG A 381 -15.59 11.82 3.16
N THR A 382 -16.44 12.44 3.97
CA THR A 382 -17.88 12.44 3.71
C THR A 382 -18.12 13.00 2.32
N SER A 383 -18.87 12.26 1.51
CA SER A 383 -19.09 12.60 0.10
C SER A 383 -20.53 12.33 -0.29
N THR A 384 -21.07 13.16 -1.18
CA THR A 384 -22.38 12.94 -1.77
C THR A 384 -22.25 11.98 -2.94
N VAL A 385 -22.95 10.85 -2.89
CA VAL A 385 -23.12 9.94 -4.03
C VAL A 385 -24.40 10.36 -4.75
N SER A 386 -24.29 10.63 -6.05
CA SER A 386 -25.44 11.02 -6.87
C SER A 386 -25.66 10.00 -7.98
N SER A 387 -26.92 9.62 -8.19
CA SER A 387 -27.37 8.77 -9.29
C SER A 387 -28.27 9.58 -10.20
N THR A 388 -27.94 9.62 -11.50
CA THR A 388 -28.73 10.35 -12.50
C THR A 388 -29.17 9.40 -13.62
N HIS A 389 -30.48 9.33 -13.84
CA HIS A 389 -31.12 8.59 -14.91
C HIS A 389 -32.21 9.46 -15.56
N GLY A 390 -32.05 9.77 -16.85
CA GLY A 390 -32.90 10.75 -17.54
C GLY A 390 -32.85 12.12 -16.86
N THR A 391 -34.00 12.60 -16.38
CA THR A 391 -34.14 13.87 -15.65
C THR A 391 -34.16 13.69 -14.12
N THR A 392 -34.08 12.45 -13.64
CA THR A 392 -34.17 12.13 -12.21
C THR A 392 -32.77 12.03 -11.62
N THR A 393 -32.55 12.78 -10.53
CA THR A 393 -31.31 12.70 -9.74
C THR A 393 -31.64 12.39 -8.29
N LEU A 394 -30.98 11.36 -7.75
CA LEU A 394 -31.04 11.00 -6.33
C LEU A 394 -29.66 11.17 -5.70
N ASN A 395 -29.63 11.75 -4.49
CA ASN A 395 -28.40 12.01 -3.76
C ASN A 395 -28.43 11.33 -2.40
N VAL A 396 -27.31 10.77 -1.97
CA VAL A 396 -27.14 10.23 -0.62
C VAL A 396 -25.78 10.66 -0.07
N THR A 397 -25.76 11.16 1.15
CA THR A 397 -24.51 11.53 1.84
C THR A 397 -23.92 10.30 2.51
N VAL A 398 -22.66 9.99 2.18
CA VAL A 398 -21.97 8.80 2.67
C VAL A 398 -20.72 9.20 3.44
N THR A 399 -20.65 8.78 4.70
CA THR A 399 -19.46 8.91 5.55
C THR A 399 -18.84 7.54 5.77
N PRO A 400 -17.58 7.29 5.36
CA PRO A 400 -16.87 6.04 5.64
C PRO A 400 -16.74 5.75 7.15
N TYR A 401 -16.65 4.47 7.50
CA TYR A 401 -16.41 4.04 8.87
C TYR A 401 -15.02 4.41 9.41
N GLY A 402 -14.92 4.55 10.72
CA GLY A 402 -13.66 4.87 11.41
C GLY A 402 -13.28 6.36 11.38
N LEU A 403 -14.11 7.22 10.79
CA LEU A 403 -13.93 8.67 10.82
C LEU A 403 -14.78 9.27 11.94
N SER A 404 -14.16 9.76 13.01
CA SER A 404 -14.82 10.66 13.97
C SER A 404 -15.06 12.02 13.29
N GLN A 405 -16.19 12.68 13.58
CA GLN A 405 -16.52 14.02 13.07
C GLN A 405 -15.45 15.08 13.38
N SER A 406 -14.57 14.84 14.35
CA SER A 406 -13.45 15.72 14.75
C SER A 406 -12.25 15.73 13.78
N ASN A 407 -12.15 14.79 12.83
CA ASN A 407 -11.02 14.70 11.90
C ASN A 407 -11.27 15.44 10.56
N GLN A 408 -12.26 16.34 10.50
CA GLN A 408 -12.71 17.00 9.26
C GLN A 408 -12.14 18.39 9.00
N SER A 409 -11.41 19.00 9.94
CA SER A 409 -10.92 20.37 9.78
C SER A 409 -9.46 20.39 9.35
N GLU A 410 -9.21 20.28 8.04
CA GLU A 410 -8.07 20.91 7.31
C GLU A 410 -8.09 20.41 5.85
N GLU A 411 -8.99 20.96 5.03
CA GLU A 411 -8.79 21.04 3.57
C GLU A 411 -9.83 22.01 2.99
N THR A 412 -9.72 23.28 3.38
CA THR A 412 -10.31 24.37 2.58
C THR A 412 -9.30 24.66 1.46
N PRO A 413 -9.68 24.60 0.16
CA PRO A 413 -8.79 25.05 -0.90
C PRO A 413 -8.49 26.54 -0.67
N GLN A 414 -7.24 26.90 -0.42
CA GLN A 414 -6.85 28.30 -0.48
C GLN A 414 -7.04 28.76 -1.93
N SER A 415 -8.00 29.67 -2.11
CA SER A 415 -8.15 30.51 -3.29
C SER A 415 -6.81 31.21 -3.55
N PHE A 416 -6.15 30.87 -4.65
CA PHE A 416 -5.05 31.67 -5.17
C PHE A 416 -5.66 32.93 -5.79
N ASP A 417 -5.70 34.02 -5.02
CA ASP A 417 -5.92 35.35 -5.59
C ASP A 417 -4.68 35.73 -6.41
N ALA A 418 -4.88 35.85 -7.73
CA ALA A 418 -3.90 36.46 -8.62
C ALA A 418 -3.85 37.97 -8.38
N PRO A 419 -2.68 38.61 -8.40
CA PRO A 419 -2.60 40.06 -8.29
C PRO A 419 -3.09 40.71 -9.59
N GLU A 420 -4.04 41.64 -9.48
CA GLU A 420 -4.38 42.56 -10.56
C GLU A 420 -3.19 43.49 -10.87
N SER A 421 -3.12 43.86 -12.15
CA SER A 421 -2.10 44.64 -12.86
C SER A 421 -1.80 46.01 -12.29
#